data_AF-A0A853R9R3-F1
#
_entry.id   AF-A0A853R9R3-F1
#
_cell.length_a   1.000
_cell.length_b   1.000
_cell.length_c   1.000
_cell.angle_alpha   90.00
_cell.angle_beta   90.00
_cell.angle_gamma   90.00
#
_symmetry.space_group_name_H-M   'P 1'
#
loop_
_entity.id
_entity.type
_entity.pdbx_description
1 polymer ?
#
loop_
_entity_poly.entity_id
_entity_poly.type
_entity_poly.pdbx_seq_one_letter_code
_entity_poly.pdbx_strand_id
1 'polypeptide(L)'
;MSDPKIIAAVVSGSVTLSVLILKGLTKPFWEKHFHHFKIRTEHKYEQKKKIKEAISKYKVPLIDAAESLNHRLWNFSGNCSKDWLTFKPKEKIKDKYYLQSFCYRYLVFFAWCRKIEKELVYLDSTLSDKDDLYFVKYLKTMQNIFCDVSLFDGRNYDSEHAVDHFFKDQLLSMADSLITESGVVSFSEFQTWNISKYKKVSDYFSTISKNQDCNKWFALHGFHFVLMAFLSKYGYDYQKTSKCKLEQLRDDTPQNLVANNLFELVKKSHLDKCKNMKVTMKVLGA
;
A
#
# COMPACT_ATOMS: atom_id res chain seq x y z
N MET A 1 -29.71 -78.90 -14.50
CA MET A 1 -29.20 -77.67 -15.13
C MET A 1 -30.14 -76.54 -14.76
N SER A 2 -29.67 -75.55 -14.02
CA SER A 2 -30.46 -74.38 -13.64
C SER A 2 -30.93 -73.61 -14.88
N ASP A 3 -32.22 -73.25 -14.93
CA ASP A 3 -32.83 -72.53 -16.05
C ASP A 3 -32.07 -71.21 -16.30
N PRO A 4 -31.57 -70.97 -17.53
CA PRO A 4 -30.88 -69.73 -17.89
C PRO A 4 -31.65 -68.46 -17.51
N LYS A 5 -33.00 -68.50 -17.53
CA LYS A 5 -33.86 -67.37 -17.15
C LYS A 5 -33.77 -67.05 -15.65
N ILE A 6 -33.66 -68.08 -14.80
CA ILE A 6 -33.53 -67.92 -13.35
C ILE A 6 -32.16 -67.34 -13.00
N ILE A 7 -31.10 -67.81 -13.66
CA ILE A 7 -29.74 -67.27 -13.48
C ILE A 7 -29.71 -65.78 -13.89
N ALA A 8 -30.29 -65.44 -15.05
CA ALA A 8 -30.37 -64.05 -15.51
C ALA A 8 -31.14 -63.15 -14.54
N ALA A 9 -32.26 -63.63 -13.98
CA ALA A 9 -33.06 -62.88 -13.01
C ALA A 9 -32.30 -62.62 -11.70
N VAL A 10 -31.59 -63.63 -11.17
CA VAL A 10 -30.78 -63.49 -9.94
C VAL A 10 -29.63 -62.51 -10.16
N VAL A 11 -28.90 -62.64 -11.27
CA VAL A 11 -27.79 -61.71 -11.59
C VAL A 11 -28.30 -60.28 -11.75
N SER A 12 -29.40 -60.07 -12.47
CA SER A 12 -30.04 -58.75 -12.63
C SER A 12 -30.48 -58.14 -11.29
N GLY A 13 -31.10 -58.95 -10.42
CA GLY A 13 -31.50 -58.53 -9.07
C GLY A 13 -30.31 -58.15 -8.20
N SER A 14 -29.24 -58.95 -8.21
CA SER A 14 -27.99 -58.67 -7.47
C SER A 14 -27.28 -57.41 -7.95
N VAL A 15 -27.20 -57.18 -9.27
CA VAL A 15 -26.61 -55.95 -9.83
C VAL A 15 -27.45 -54.74 -9.43
N THR A 16 -28.77 -54.81 -9.54
CA THR A 16 -29.67 -53.71 -9.18
C THR A 16 -29.55 -53.35 -7.70
N LEU A 17 -29.55 -54.35 -6.81
CA LEU A 17 -29.38 -54.15 -5.37
C LEU A 17 -28.00 -53.55 -5.04
N SER A 18 -26.94 -54.04 -5.69
CA SER A 18 -25.58 -53.53 -5.50
C SER A 18 -25.46 -52.07 -5.96
N VAL A 19 -26.05 -51.70 -7.10
CA VAL A 19 -26.08 -50.32 -7.59
C VAL A 19 -26.89 -49.43 -6.66
N LEU A 20 -28.00 -49.92 -6.10
CA LEU A 20 -28.82 -49.19 -5.14
C LEU A 20 -28.07 -48.90 -3.84
N ILE A 21 -27.39 -49.90 -3.28
CA ILE A 21 -26.55 -49.74 -2.09
C ILE A 21 -25.38 -48.80 -2.37
N LEU A 22 -24.68 -49.00 -3.50
CA LEU A 22 -23.55 -48.16 -3.87
C LEU A 22 -23.98 -46.72 -4.08
N LYS A 23 -25.07 -46.45 -4.82
CA LYS A 23 -25.62 -45.09 -4.97
C LYS A 23 -26.12 -44.53 -3.65
N GLY A 24 -26.82 -45.32 -2.83
CA GLY A 24 -27.37 -44.89 -1.55
C GLY A 24 -26.29 -44.45 -0.55
N LEU A 25 -25.13 -45.11 -0.56
CA LEU A 25 -24.01 -44.78 0.33
C LEU A 25 -23.08 -43.71 -0.25
N THR A 26 -22.74 -43.79 -1.54
CA THR A 26 -21.76 -42.88 -2.16
C THR A 26 -22.35 -41.53 -2.51
N LYS A 27 -23.61 -41.47 -2.95
CA LYS A 27 -24.25 -40.23 -3.42
C LYS A 27 -24.36 -39.18 -2.31
N PRO A 28 -24.85 -39.47 -1.09
CA PRO A 28 -24.94 -38.46 -0.03
C PRO A 28 -23.57 -37.94 0.41
N PHE A 29 -22.55 -38.82 0.45
CA PHE A 29 -21.19 -38.42 0.80
C PHE A 29 -20.59 -37.50 -0.27
N TRP A 30 -20.74 -37.87 -1.55
CA TRP A 30 -20.24 -37.09 -2.67
C TRP A 30 -20.98 -35.76 -2.82
N GLU A 31 -22.30 -35.76 -2.68
CA GLU A 31 -23.12 -34.53 -2.69
C GLU A 31 -22.74 -33.61 -1.54
N LYS A 32 -22.61 -34.11 -0.30
CA LYS A 32 -22.19 -33.31 0.84
C LYS A 32 -20.80 -32.69 0.62
N HIS A 33 -19.85 -33.49 0.12
CA HIS A 33 -18.51 -33.01 -0.21
C HIS A 33 -18.55 -31.94 -1.30
N PHE A 34 -19.28 -32.20 -2.40
CA PHE A 34 -19.42 -31.28 -3.51
C PHE A 34 -20.10 -29.97 -3.11
N HIS A 35 -21.17 -30.03 -2.30
CA HIS A 35 -21.83 -28.84 -1.75
C HIS A 35 -20.88 -28.01 -0.90
N HIS A 36 -20.13 -28.65 0.01
CA HIS A 36 -19.16 -27.94 0.84
C HIS A 36 -18.04 -27.31 0.00
N PHE A 37 -17.54 -28.04 -0.99
CA PHE A 37 -16.54 -27.54 -1.93
C PHE A 37 -17.06 -26.35 -2.75
N LYS A 38 -18.29 -26.43 -3.26
CA LYS A 38 -18.96 -25.38 -4.03
C LYS A 38 -19.14 -24.11 -3.19
N ILE A 39 -19.73 -24.23 -2.00
CA ILE A 39 -19.93 -23.10 -1.07
C ILE A 39 -18.60 -22.44 -0.72
N ARG A 40 -17.56 -23.22 -0.42
CA ARG A 40 -16.22 -22.69 -0.11
C ARG A 40 -15.62 -21.97 -1.30
N THR A 41 -15.79 -22.49 -2.51
CA THR A 41 -15.25 -21.90 -3.74
C THR A 41 -15.96 -20.60 -4.09
N GLU A 42 -17.29 -20.59 -4.03
CA GLU A 42 -18.13 -19.40 -4.23
C GLU A 42 -17.79 -18.31 -3.20
N HIS A 43 -17.69 -18.66 -1.92
CA HIS A 43 -17.29 -17.71 -0.88
C HIS A 43 -15.90 -17.10 -1.16
N LYS A 44 -14.91 -17.93 -1.52
CA LYS A 44 -13.57 -17.43 -1.88
C LYS A 44 -13.60 -16.50 -3.08
N TYR A 45 -14.37 -16.85 -4.11
CA TYR A 45 -14.52 -16.02 -5.30
C TYR A 45 -15.15 -14.67 -4.96
N GLU A 46 -16.24 -14.67 -4.18
CA GLU A 46 -16.92 -13.45 -3.74
C GLU A 46 -16.01 -12.54 -2.89
N GLN A 47 -15.22 -13.09 -1.97
CA GLN A 47 -14.26 -12.31 -1.19
C GLN A 47 -13.18 -11.68 -2.07
N LYS A 48 -12.59 -12.46 -3.00
CA LYS A 48 -11.61 -11.94 -3.97
C LYS A 48 -12.19 -10.82 -4.83
N LYS A 49 -13.41 -11.02 -5.33
CA LYS A 49 -14.11 -10.05 -6.16
C LYS A 49 -14.28 -8.72 -5.42
N LYS A 50 -14.78 -8.77 -4.16
CA LYS A 50 -14.94 -7.57 -3.32
C LYS A 50 -13.63 -6.82 -3.08
N ILE A 51 -12.53 -7.54 -2.83
CA ILE A 51 -11.21 -6.93 -2.62
C ILE A 51 -10.75 -6.23 -3.90
N LYS A 52 -10.89 -6.90 -5.03
CA LYS A 52 -10.51 -6.34 -6.33
C LYS A 52 -11.36 -5.13 -6.70
N GLU A 53 -12.65 -5.15 -6.42
CA GLU A 53 -13.57 -4.02 -6.64
C GLU A 53 -13.18 -2.83 -5.76
N ALA A 54 -12.94 -3.03 -4.47
CA ALA A 54 -12.52 -1.98 -3.54
C ALA A 54 -11.17 -1.34 -3.97
N ILE A 55 -10.20 -2.16 -4.39
CA ILE A 55 -8.92 -1.65 -4.92
C ILE A 55 -9.15 -0.90 -6.24
N SER A 56 -9.85 -1.51 -7.19
CA SER A 56 -9.99 -0.98 -8.55
C SER A 56 -10.72 0.36 -8.57
N LYS A 57 -11.68 0.57 -7.66
CA LYS A 57 -12.45 1.81 -7.53
C LYS A 57 -11.58 3.05 -7.33
N TYR A 58 -10.43 2.93 -6.65
CA TYR A 58 -9.57 4.07 -6.34
C TYR A 58 -8.10 3.89 -6.77
N LYS A 59 -7.77 2.77 -7.41
CA LYS A 59 -6.40 2.47 -7.84
C LYS A 59 -5.83 3.53 -8.77
N VAL A 60 -6.60 3.96 -9.78
CA VAL A 60 -6.15 4.97 -10.76
C VAL A 60 -5.91 6.32 -10.08
N PRO A 61 -6.87 6.89 -9.32
CA PRO A 61 -6.61 8.12 -8.55
C PRO A 61 -5.41 8.03 -7.59
N LEU A 62 -5.19 6.88 -6.96
CA LEU A 62 -4.03 6.68 -6.10
C LEU A 62 -2.72 6.70 -6.90
N ILE A 63 -2.67 6.03 -8.05
CA ILE A 63 -1.49 6.02 -8.94
C ILE A 63 -1.17 7.44 -9.41
N ASP A 64 -2.18 8.22 -9.80
CA ASP A 64 -1.99 9.61 -10.23
C ASP A 64 -1.50 10.50 -9.08
N ALA A 65 -2.04 10.33 -7.87
CA ALA A 65 -1.56 11.01 -6.68
C ALA A 65 -0.12 10.62 -6.32
N ALA A 66 0.21 9.32 -6.45
CA ALA A 66 1.56 8.81 -6.24
C ALA A 66 2.55 9.41 -7.25
N GLU A 67 2.18 9.51 -8.53
CA GLU A 67 3.05 10.10 -9.55
C GLU A 67 3.22 11.61 -9.36
N SER A 68 2.15 12.32 -9.01
CA SER A 68 2.23 13.75 -8.66
C SER A 68 3.19 13.98 -7.48
N LEU A 69 3.13 13.13 -6.44
CA LEU A 69 4.04 13.18 -5.31
C LEU A 69 5.47 12.79 -5.71
N ASN A 70 5.64 11.74 -6.51
CA ASN A 70 6.93 11.30 -7.05
C ASN A 70 7.65 12.45 -7.78
N HIS A 71 6.97 13.15 -8.70
CA HIS A 71 7.54 14.35 -9.36
C HIS A 71 7.96 15.44 -8.36
N ARG A 72 7.17 15.66 -7.30
CA ARG A 72 7.51 16.63 -6.26
C ARG A 72 8.75 16.20 -5.47
N LEU A 73 8.90 14.90 -5.17
CA LEU A 73 10.06 14.36 -4.47
C LEU A 73 11.33 14.43 -5.32
N TRP A 74 11.25 14.13 -6.61
CA TRP A 74 12.35 14.34 -7.56
C TRP A 74 12.81 15.78 -7.58
N ASN A 75 11.87 16.71 -7.75
CA ASN A 75 12.20 18.13 -7.77
C ASN A 75 12.81 18.59 -6.45
N PHE A 76 12.29 18.11 -5.31
CA PHE A 76 12.82 18.45 -4.00
C PHE A 76 14.23 17.90 -3.78
N SER A 77 14.48 16.66 -4.19
CA SER A 77 15.80 16.01 -4.01
C SER A 77 16.91 16.80 -4.72
N GLY A 78 16.67 17.25 -5.95
CA GLY A 78 17.64 18.06 -6.70
C GLY A 78 17.69 19.54 -6.31
N ASN A 79 16.73 20.05 -5.52
CA ASN A 79 16.63 21.48 -5.19
C ASN A 79 16.54 21.74 -3.67
N CYS A 80 16.92 20.79 -2.83
CA CYS A 80 16.79 20.93 -1.37
C CYS A 80 17.54 22.17 -0.84
N SER A 81 18.69 22.48 -1.42
CA SER A 81 19.50 23.66 -1.11
C SER A 81 18.82 25.00 -1.38
N LYS A 82 17.76 25.04 -2.20
CA LYS A 82 16.99 26.25 -2.53
C LYS A 82 16.05 26.70 -1.41
N ASP A 83 15.88 25.90 -0.37
CA ASP A 83 15.15 26.28 0.85
C ASP A 83 13.66 26.61 0.66
N TRP A 84 13.03 26.11 -0.41
CA TRP A 84 11.65 26.43 -0.75
C TRP A 84 10.60 25.87 0.23
N LEU A 85 10.98 24.90 1.08
CA LEU A 85 10.11 24.39 2.14
C LEU A 85 10.15 25.21 3.42
N THR A 86 11.18 26.05 3.63
CA THR A 86 11.32 26.79 4.88
C THR A 86 10.18 27.80 5.07
N PHE A 87 9.57 27.72 6.25
CA PHE A 87 8.46 28.56 6.68
C PHE A 87 8.82 29.27 7.98
N LYS A 88 8.93 30.60 7.92
CA LYS A 88 9.25 31.43 9.07
C LYS A 88 7.96 31.96 9.72
N PRO A 89 7.92 32.19 11.04
CA PRO A 89 6.69 32.61 11.76
C PRO A 89 6.01 33.88 11.23
N LYS A 90 6.75 34.79 10.58
CA LYS A 90 6.21 36.05 10.04
C LYS A 90 5.65 35.91 8.62
N GLU A 91 5.89 34.78 7.96
CA GLU A 91 5.46 34.55 6.59
C GLU A 91 4.01 34.03 6.57
N LYS A 92 3.26 34.37 5.54
CA LYS A 92 1.94 33.77 5.32
C LYS A 92 2.13 32.49 4.51
N ILE A 93 1.55 31.40 4.99
CA ILE A 93 1.60 30.10 4.29
C ILE A 93 1.08 30.20 2.85
N LYS A 94 0.11 31.09 2.59
CA LYS A 94 -0.49 31.34 1.27
C LYS A 94 0.53 31.82 0.24
N ASP A 95 1.61 32.45 0.69
CA ASP A 95 2.67 32.95 -0.19
C ASP A 95 3.74 31.87 -0.47
N LYS A 96 3.64 30.71 0.19
CA LYS A 96 4.59 29.58 0.09
C LYS A 96 4.03 28.46 -0.77
N TYR A 97 3.88 28.73 -2.07
CA TYR A 97 3.38 27.75 -3.03
C TYR A 97 4.10 26.40 -2.95
N TYR A 98 5.42 26.40 -2.84
CA TYR A 98 6.19 25.16 -2.86
C TYR A 98 5.86 24.27 -1.66
N LEU A 99 5.88 24.81 -0.44
CA LEU A 99 5.51 24.11 0.79
C LEU A 99 4.04 23.65 0.78
N GLN A 100 3.11 24.54 0.41
CA GLN A 100 1.69 24.20 0.37
C GLN A 100 1.41 23.05 -0.59
N SER A 101 1.96 23.14 -1.80
CA SER A 101 1.77 22.13 -2.83
C SER A 101 2.53 20.83 -2.52
N PHE A 102 3.57 20.87 -1.69
CA PHE A 102 4.21 19.67 -1.14
C PHE A 102 3.29 18.99 -0.12
N CYS A 103 2.82 19.73 0.89
CA CYS A 103 1.90 19.23 1.92
C CYS A 103 0.63 18.65 1.30
N TYR A 104 0.07 19.34 0.30
CA TYR A 104 -1.11 18.89 -0.43
C TYR A 104 -0.90 17.54 -1.10
N ARG A 105 0.15 17.40 -1.95
CA ARG A 105 0.40 16.15 -2.68
C ARG A 105 0.67 14.98 -1.73
N TYR A 106 1.40 15.24 -0.65
CA TYR A 106 1.65 14.26 0.40
C TYR A 106 0.34 13.79 1.06
N LEU A 107 -0.51 14.73 1.50
CA LEU A 107 -1.78 14.40 2.16
C LEU A 107 -2.80 13.78 1.22
N VAL A 108 -2.88 14.22 -0.04
CA VAL A 108 -3.77 13.63 -1.06
C VAL A 108 -3.40 12.18 -1.34
N PHE A 109 -2.11 11.87 -1.45
CA PHE A 109 -1.65 10.50 -1.61
C PHE A 109 -2.16 9.61 -0.46
N PHE A 110 -1.97 10.06 0.79
CA PHE A 110 -2.48 9.32 1.94
C PHE A 110 -4.01 9.30 2.05
N ALA A 111 -4.72 10.35 1.61
CA ALA A 111 -6.18 10.37 1.57
C ALA A 111 -6.73 9.27 0.64
N TRP A 112 -6.10 9.05 -0.52
CA TRP A 112 -6.45 7.94 -1.40
C TRP A 112 -6.12 6.57 -0.80
N CYS A 113 -4.96 6.42 -0.16
CA CYS A 113 -4.64 5.22 0.61
C CYS A 113 -5.74 4.92 1.64
N ARG A 114 -6.21 5.95 2.35
CA ARG A 114 -7.25 5.85 3.38
C ARG A 114 -8.62 5.47 2.84
N LYS A 115 -9.03 6.01 1.67
CA LYS A 115 -10.29 5.58 1.02
C LYS A 115 -10.28 4.09 0.70
N ILE A 116 -9.15 3.57 0.19
CA ILE A 116 -9.02 2.13 -0.10
C ILE A 116 -9.04 1.31 1.20
N GLU A 117 -8.24 1.69 2.19
CA GLU A 117 -8.18 0.95 3.46
C GLU A 117 -9.53 0.82 4.14
N LYS A 118 -10.34 1.89 4.15
CA LYS A 118 -11.68 1.90 4.76
C LYS A 118 -12.63 0.91 4.09
N GLU A 119 -12.53 0.69 2.77
CA GLU A 119 -13.33 -0.32 2.08
C GLU A 119 -12.81 -1.75 2.28
N LEU A 120 -11.53 -1.91 2.59
CA LEU A 120 -10.90 -3.22 2.83
C LEU A 120 -11.07 -3.77 4.25
N VAL A 121 -11.52 -2.97 5.23
CA VAL A 121 -11.60 -3.36 6.67
C VAL A 121 -12.37 -4.67 6.89
N TYR A 122 -13.42 -4.93 6.09
CA TYR A 122 -14.31 -6.07 6.27
C TYR A 122 -13.97 -7.27 5.39
N LEU A 123 -12.82 -7.25 4.72
CA LEU A 123 -12.46 -8.28 3.74
C LEU A 123 -11.39 -9.22 4.26
N ASP A 124 -11.61 -10.51 4.06
CA ASP A 124 -10.65 -11.54 4.45
C ASP A 124 -9.46 -11.56 3.48
N SER A 125 -8.40 -10.84 3.86
CA SER A 125 -7.15 -10.77 3.09
C SER A 125 -6.45 -12.12 2.90
N THR A 126 -6.77 -13.17 3.70
CA THR A 126 -6.19 -14.51 3.49
C THR A 126 -6.66 -15.14 2.19
N LEU A 127 -7.77 -14.64 1.63
CA LEU A 127 -8.36 -15.11 0.39
C LEU A 127 -7.95 -14.26 -0.81
N SER A 128 -7.24 -13.15 -0.62
CA SER A 128 -6.75 -12.27 -1.70
C SER A 128 -5.75 -12.98 -2.62
N ASP A 129 -5.65 -12.49 -3.85
CA ASP A 129 -4.51 -12.85 -4.69
C ASP A 129 -3.22 -12.16 -4.22
N LYS A 130 -2.08 -12.64 -4.73
CA LYS A 130 -0.76 -12.18 -4.31
C LYS A 130 -0.52 -10.70 -4.66
N ASP A 131 -1.08 -10.23 -5.77
CA ASP A 131 -0.83 -8.87 -6.26
C ASP A 131 -1.64 -7.83 -5.51
N ASP A 132 -2.90 -8.15 -5.18
CA ASP A 132 -3.75 -7.36 -4.29
C ASP A 132 -3.14 -7.31 -2.88
N LEU A 133 -2.62 -8.43 -2.37
CA LEU A 133 -1.92 -8.46 -1.09
C LEU A 133 -0.70 -7.54 -1.07
N TYR A 134 0.10 -7.55 -2.13
CA TYR A 134 1.22 -6.61 -2.24
C TYR A 134 0.73 -5.16 -2.26
N PHE A 135 -0.39 -4.88 -2.93
CA PHE A 135 -0.92 -3.53 -3.05
C PHE A 135 -1.25 -2.98 -1.66
N VAL A 136 -2.02 -3.75 -0.87
CA VAL A 136 -2.36 -3.40 0.51
C VAL A 136 -1.12 -3.25 1.39
N LYS A 137 -0.12 -4.14 1.23
CA LYS A 137 1.14 -4.05 1.97
C LYS A 137 1.89 -2.76 1.65
N TYR A 138 1.96 -2.36 0.37
CA TYR A 138 2.54 -1.07 -0.03
C TYR A 138 1.87 0.10 0.68
N LEU A 139 0.54 0.16 0.72
CA LEU A 139 -0.20 1.26 1.38
C LEU A 139 0.18 1.38 2.87
N LYS A 140 0.25 0.23 3.56
CA LYS A 140 0.60 0.18 4.99
C LYS A 140 2.07 0.52 5.23
N THR A 141 2.99 -0.06 4.45
CA THR A 141 4.43 0.20 4.56
C THR A 141 4.72 1.68 4.36
N MET A 142 4.13 2.32 3.35
CA MET A 142 4.33 3.74 3.07
C MET A 142 3.89 4.66 4.21
N GLN A 143 2.81 4.31 4.93
CA GLN A 143 2.43 5.02 6.15
C GLN A 143 3.42 4.76 7.29
N ASN A 144 3.81 3.49 7.47
CA ASN A 144 4.71 3.09 8.55
C ASN A 144 6.09 3.75 8.45
N ILE A 145 6.58 4.08 7.25
CA ILE A 145 7.85 4.84 7.08
C ILE A 145 7.83 6.15 7.88
N PHE A 146 6.67 6.79 8.02
CA PHE A 146 6.56 8.05 8.75
C PHE A 146 6.04 7.92 10.18
N CYS A 147 5.57 6.73 10.57
CA CYS A 147 4.87 6.50 11.85
C CYS A 147 5.56 5.47 12.75
N ASP A 148 6.41 4.60 12.19
CA ASP A 148 7.12 3.56 12.92
C ASP A 148 8.49 4.09 13.36
N VAL A 149 8.63 4.30 14.66
CA VAL A 149 9.83 4.85 15.28
C VAL A 149 11.06 3.95 15.10
N SER A 150 10.86 2.64 14.85
CA SER A 150 11.96 1.70 14.60
C SER A 150 12.75 2.02 13.33
N LEU A 151 12.23 2.89 12.45
CA LEU A 151 13.01 3.42 11.33
C LEU A 151 14.28 4.15 11.83
N PHE A 152 14.24 4.77 13.00
CA PHE A 152 15.34 5.58 13.53
C PHE A 152 16.18 4.87 14.60
N ASP A 153 16.00 3.56 14.80
CA ASP A 153 16.78 2.77 15.75
C ASP A 153 18.30 2.93 15.51
N GLY A 154 19.05 3.16 16.58
CA GLY A 154 20.51 3.41 16.53
C GLY A 154 20.91 4.85 16.19
N ARG A 155 19.95 5.77 16.07
CA ARG A 155 20.18 7.22 15.87
C ARG A 155 19.85 7.99 17.14
N ASN A 156 20.38 9.22 17.27
CA ASN A 156 19.92 10.16 18.28
C ASN A 156 18.52 10.68 17.86
N TYR A 157 17.47 10.16 18.50
CA TYR A 157 16.08 10.40 18.13
C TYR A 157 15.17 10.38 19.37
N ASP A 158 14.16 11.25 19.37
CA ASP A 158 13.16 11.37 20.41
C ASP A 158 11.89 10.59 20.01
N SER A 159 11.64 9.48 20.69
CA SER A 159 10.45 8.63 20.49
C SER A 159 9.20 9.15 21.19
N GLU A 160 9.33 10.04 22.17
CA GLU A 160 8.21 10.56 22.96
C GLU A 160 7.55 11.75 22.24
N HIS A 161 8.32 12.53 21.49
CA HIS A 161 7.82 13.67 20.73
C HIS A 161 7.86 13.43 19.21
N ALA A 162 6.73 13.70 18.54
CA ALA A 162 6.58 13.59 17.09
C ALA A 162 7.33 14.69 16.31
N VAL A 163 8.67 14.64 16.35
CA VAL A 163 9.58 15.56 15.67
C VAL A 163 10.00 15.02 14.30
N ASP A 164 10.58 13.82 14.27
CA ASP A 164 11.05 13.14 13.05
C ASP A 164 10.06 12.11 12.48
N HIS A 165 8.94 11.92 13.17
CA HIS A 165 7.86 11.00 12.84
C HIS A 165 6.50 11.67 13.08
N PHE A 166 5.43 10.99 12.69
CA PHE A 166 4.07 11.34 13.07
C PHE A 166 3.46 10.24 13.93
N PHE A 167 2.65 10.63 14.92
CA PHE A 167 1.69 9.69 15.47
C PHE A 167 0.70 9.30 14.38
N LYS A 168 0.44 8.00 14.24
CA LYS A 168 -0.37 7.45 13.15
C LYS A 168 -1.73 8.13 13.05
N ASP A 169 -2.47 8.22 14.15
CA ASP A 169 -3.81 8.81 14.15
C ASP A 169 -3.81 10.30 13.77
N GLN A 170 -2.75 11.04 14.10
CA GLN A 170 -2.62 12.44 13.69
C GLN A 170 -2.40 12.57 12.19
N LEU A 171 -1.49 11.77 11.61
CA LEU A 171 -1.27 11.75 10.16
C LEU A 171 -2.54 11.33 9.41
N LEU A 172 -3.20 10.27 9.88
CA LEU A 172 -4.39 9.75 9.24
C LEU A 172 -5.59 10.69 9.39
N SER A 173 -5.73 11.40 10.51
CA SER A 173 -6.76 12.43 10.68
C SER A 173 -6.58 13.59 9.71
N MET A 174 -5.34 14.07 9.51
CA MET A 174 -5.05 15.11 8.52
C MET A 174 -5.36 14.63 7.11
N ALA A 175 -4.98 13.39 6.75
CA ALA A 175 -5.31 12.81 5.44
C ALA A 175 -6.83 12.61 5.25
N ASP A 176 -7.52 12.10 6.27
CA ASP A 176 -8.96 11.88 6.26
C ASP A 176 -9.74 13.20 6.05
N SER A 177 -9.20 14.33 6.52
CA SER A 177 -9.83 15.64 6.31
C SER A 177 -9.91 16.08 4.83
N LEU A 178 -9.08 15.49 3.95
CA LEU A 178 -9.14 15.75 2.51
C LEU A 178 -10.17 14.87 1.79
N ILE A 179 -10.73 13.85 2.44
CA ILE A 179 -11.66 12.92 1.81
C ILE A 179 -13.03 13.59 1.70
N THR A 180 -13.57 13.60 0.48
CA THR A 180 -14.96 13.99 0.20
C THR A 180 -15.76 12.76 -0.24
N GLU A 181 -17.08 12.90 -0.37
CA GLU A 181 -17.94 11.83 -0.88
C GLU A 181 -17.50 11.37 -2.27
N SER A 182 -17.25 12.31 -3.18
CA SER A 182 -16.90 12.05 -4.58
C SER A 182 -15.40 11.82 -4.84
N GLY A 183 -14.52 12.16 -3.90
CA GLY A 183 -13.08 12.05 -4.14
C GLY A 183 -12.24 12.62 -3.01
N VAL A 184 -11.37 13.57 -3.38
CA VAL A 184 -10.50 14.32 -2.47
C VAL A 184 -10.54 15.81 -2.82
N VAL A 185 -10.25 16.64 -1.82
CA VAL A 185 -10.16 18.10 -1.93
C VAL A 185 -9.17 18.51 -3.04
N SER A 186 -9.56 19.51 -3.84
CA SER A 186 -8.73 20.07 -4.90
C SER A 186 -7.61 20.96 -4.34
N PHE A 187 -6.55 21.20 -5.12
CA PHE A 187 -5.47 22.07 -4.66
C PHE A 187 -5.94 23.50 -4.41
N SER A 188 -6.78 24.06 -5.30
CA SER A 188 -7.33 25.41 -5.16
C SER A 188 -8.12 25.57 -3.86
N GLU A 189 -8.94 24.57 -3.53
CA GLU A 189 -9.66 24.53 -2.25
C GLU A 189 -8.69 24.40 -1.07
N PHE A 190 -7.71 23.50 -1.14
CA PHE A 190 -6.70 23.32 -0.09
C PHE A 190 -5.91 24.61 0.20
N GLN A 191 -5.63 25.44 -0.81
CA GLN A 191 -4.94 26.73 -0.61
C GLN A 191 -5.72 27.72 0.25
N THR A 192 -7.04 27.55 0.34
CA THR A 192 -7.90 28.38 1.20
C THR A 192 -7.86 27.95 2.67
N TRP A 193 -7.37 26.74 2.96
CA TRP A 193 -7.40 26.18 4.30
C TRP A 193 -6.48 26.90 5.27
N ASN A 194 -6.92 26.94 6.54
CA ASN A 194 -6.05 27.34 7.64
C ASN A 194 -4.95 26.29 7.84
N ILE A 195 -3.71 26.74 8.00
CA ILE A 195 -2.55 25.88 8.28
C ILE A 195 -2.77 24.98 9.50
N SER A 196 -3.61 25.37 10.45
CA SER A 196 -3.95 24.55 11.63
C SER A 196 -4.43 23.14 11.27
N LYS A 197 -5.11 22.96 10.12
CA LYS A 197 -5.60 21.66 9.65
C LYS A 197 -4.48 20.68 9.26
N TYR A 198 -3.32 21.18 8.85
CA TYR A 198 -2.20 20.36 8.39
C TYR A 198 -0.86 20.81 9.01
N LYS A 199 -0.93 21.47 10.17
CA LYS A 199 0.23 22.16 10.77
C LYS A 199 1.39 21.21 10.99
N LYS A 200 1.12 20.00 11.50
CA LYS A 200 2.17 18.99 11.74
C LYS A 200 2.89 18.59 10.46
N VAL A 201 2.19 18.39 9.35
CA VAL A 201 2.81 18.10 8.04
C VAL A 201 3.61 19.30 7.54
N SER A 202 3.08 20.52 7.70
CA SER A 202 3.78 21.76 7.32
C SER A 202 5.06 21.96 8.14
N ASP A 203 4.99 21.81 9.46
CA ASP A 203 6.12 21.91 10.38
C ASP A 203 7.19 20.84 10.06
N TYR A 204 6.74 19.61 9.77
CA TYR A 204 7.64 18.51 9.40
C TYR A 204 8.47 18.84 8.17
N PHE A 205 7.82 19.25 7.08
CA PHE A 205 8.51 19.56 5.82
C PHE A 205 9.33 20.84 5.89
N SER A 206 8.84 21.87 6.60
CA SER A 206 9.56 23.14 6.73
C SER A 206 10.84 23.08 7.57
N THR A 207 11.06 21.98 8.29
CA THR A 207 12.23 21.77 9.13
C THR A 207 13.19 20.70 8.59
N ILE A 208 12.98 20.23 7.35
CA ILE A 208 13.96 19.37 6.67
C ILE A 208 15.23 20.18 6.40
N SER A 209 16.37 19.60 6.76
CA SER A 209 17.66 20.28 6.61
C SER A 209 18.03 20.49 5.14
N LYS A 210 18.59 21.66 4.81
CA LYS A 210 19.00 22.02 3.45
C LYS A 210 20.15 21.18 2.91
N ASN A 211 20.99 20.66 3.82
CA ASN A 211 22.09 19.75 3.49
C ASN A 211 21.65 18.28 3.49
N GLN A 212 20.35 18.02 3.66
CA GLN A 212 19.78 16.67 3.66
C GLN A 212 20.34 15.74 4.74
N ASP A 213 20.95 16.29 5.79
CA ASP A 213 21.47 15.54 6.93
C ASP A 213 20.51 15.62 8.12
N CYS A 214 19.35 14.98 8.00
CA CYS A 214 18.42 14.83 9.11
C CYS A 214 17.53 13.58 8.93
N ASN A 215 16.99 13.08 10.04
CA ASN A 215 16.12 11.90 10.07
C ASN A 215 14.88 12.05 9.15
N LYS A 216 14.29 13.25 9.10
CA LYS A 216 13.14 13.55 8.22
C LYS A 216 13.48 13.40 6.74
N TRP A 217 14.67 13.86 6.35
CA TRP A 217 15.15 13.65 4.99
C TRP A 217 15.34 12.15 4.71
N PHE A 218 15.99 11.42 5.62
CA PHE A 218 16.24 9.99 5.43
C PHE A 218 14.94 9.16 5.31
N ALA A 219 13.92 9.47 6.10
CA ALA A 219 12.60 8.86 5.98
C ALA A 219 11.93 9.22 4.64
N LEU A 220 11.92 10.50 4.25
CA LEU A 220 11.34 10.96 2.99
C LEU A 220 12.05 10.38 1.76
N HIS A 221 13.37 10.28 1.82
CA HIS A 221 14.21 9.70 0.78
C HIS A 221 13.92 8.19 0.64
N GLY A 222 13.87 7.46 1.75
CA GLY A 222 13.47 6.05 1.76
C GLY A 222 12.05 5.82 1.24
N PHE A 223 11.11 6.68 1.64
CA PHE A 223 9.75 6.71 1.11
C PHE A 223 9.72 6.91 -0.41
N HIS A 224 10.53 7.83 -0.95
CA HIS A 224 10.60 8.08 -2.39
C HIS A 224 10.98 6.81 -3.17
N PHE A 225 11.96 6.05 -2.67
CA PHE A 225 12.34 4.75 -3.22
C PHE A 225 11.18 3.75 -3.20
N VAL A 226 10.49 3.62 -2.06
CA VAL A 226 9.32 2.75 -1.91
C VAL A 226 8.16 3.17 -2.84
N LEU A 227 7.94 4.47 -3.01
CA LEU A 227 6.93 5.04 -3.91
C LEU A 227 7.24 4.71 -5.38
N MET A 228 8.51 4.83 -5.79
CA MET A 228 8.95 4.44 -7.13
C MET A 228 8.81 2.92 -7.37
N ALA A 229 9.04 2.10 -6.34
CA ALA A 229 8.78 0.65 -6.41
C ALA A 229 7.28 0.34 -6.62
N PHE A 230 6.42 1.07 -5.91
CA PHE A 230 4.96 1.00 -6.05
C PHE A 230 4.52 1.38 -7.47
N LEU A 231 4.92 2.56 -7.96
CA LEU A 231 4.62 3.04 -9.31
C LEU A 231 5.14 2.08 -10.38
N SER A 232 6.35 1.54 -10.21
CA SER A 232 6.91 0.59 -11.17
C SER A 232 6.17 -0.74 -11.23
N LYS A 233 5.41 -1.10 -10.19
CA LYS A 233 4.60 -2.33 -10.15
C LYS A 233 3.17 -2.09 -10.65
N TYR A 234 2.56 -0.97 -10.27
CA TYR A 234 1.11 -0.75 -10.47
C TYR A 234 0.77 0.37 -11.44
N GLY A 235 1.69 1.30 -11.68
CA GLY A 235 1.53 2.40 -12.61
C GLY A 235 1.69 1.98 -14.07
N TYR A 236 1.48 2.95 -14.95
CA TYR A 236 1.68 2.81 -16.39
C TYR A 236 3.15 2.64 -16.75
N ASP A 237 3.42 2.20 -17.97
CA ASP A 237 4.79 1.94 -18.42
C ASP A 237 5.71 3.16 -18.34
N TYR A 238 5.17 4.37 -18.55
CA TYR A 238 5.91 5.62 -18.43
C TYR A 238 6.18 6.06 -16.98
N GLN A 239 5.48 5.48 -15.99
CA GLN A 239 5.69 5.74 -14.55
C GLN A 239 6.71 4.77 -13.94
N LYS A 240 7.18 3.77 -14.70
CA LYS A 240 8.20 2.84 -14.25
C LYS A 240 9.54 3.55 -14.11
N THR A 241 10.17 3.38 -12.95
CA THR A 241 11.51 3.90 -12.70
C THR A 241 12.55 2.83 -13.03
N SER A 242 13.48 3.16 -13.92
CA SER A 242 14.58 2.26 -14.27
C SER A 242 15.61 2.15 -13.13
N LYS A 243 16.36 1.05 -13.09
CA LYS A 243 17.45 0.87 -12.11
C LYS A 243 18.46 2.01 -12.17
N CYS A 244 18.82 2.46 -13.37
CA CYS A 244 19.74 3.57 -13.59
C CYS A 244 19.23 4.89 -12.96
N LYS A 245 17.92 5.19 -13.08
CA LYS A 245 17.34 6.36 -12.41
C LYS A 245 17.38 6.23 -10.87
N LEU A 246 17.14 5.04 -10.33
CA LEU A 246 17.26 4.80 -8.88
C LEU A 246 18.70 5.02 -8.40
N GLU A 247 19.69 4.53 -9.16
CA GLU A 247 21.11 4.70 -8.86
C GLU A 247 21.50 6.16 -8.93
N GLN A 248 21.04 6.88 -9.94
CA GLN A 248 21.24 8.33 -10.05
C GLN A 248 20.70 9.08 -8.83
N LEU A 249 19.48 8.79 -8.36
CA LEU A 249 18.95 9.45 -7.15
C LEU A 249 19.80 9.18 -5.92
N ARG A 250 20.25 7.94 -5.74
CA ARG A 250 21.13 7.56 -4.63
C ARG A 250 22.45 8.33 -4.70
N ASP A 251 23.03 8.45 -5.88
CA ASP A 251 24.34 9.07 -6.07
C ASP A 251 24.27 10.60 -5.98
N ASP A 252 23.14 11.20 -6.37
CA ASP A 252 22.89 12.64 -6.32
C ASP A 252 22.50 13.15 -4.92
N THR A 253 22.33 12.26 -3.93
CA THR A 253 21.88 12.62 -2.57
C THR A 253 22.78 12.02 -1.48
N PRO A 254 22.80 12.58 -0.26
CA PRO A 254 23.57 11.98 0.83
C PRO A 254 23.10 10.56 1.16
N GLN A 255 24.06 9.72 1.60
CA GLN A 255 23.78 8.35 2.00
C GLN A 255 22.61 8.29 3.00
N ASN A 256 21.64 7.42 2.73
CA ASN A 256 20.51 7.23 3.61
C ASN A 256 20.89 6.39 4.83
N LEU A 257 21.04 7.05 5.98
CA LEU A 257 21.53 6.40 7.22
C LEU A 257 20.47 5.50 7.89
N VAL A 258 19.21 5.50 7.43
CA VAL A 258 18.16 4.60 7.93
C VAL A 258 17.80 3.49 6.94
N ALA A 259 18.58 3.31 5.87
CA ALA A 259 18.28 2.33 4.81
C ALA A 259 18.12 0.90 5.33
N ASN A 260 18.98 0.47 6.27
CA ASN A 260 18.90 -0.87 6.87
C ASN A 260 17.60 -1.06 7.68
N ASN A 261 17.24 -0.07 8.50
CA ASN A 261 16.00 -0.11 9.28
C ASN A 261 14.76 -0.09 8.36
N LEU A 262 14.82 0.66 7.26
CA LEU A 262 13.78 0.63 6.23
C LEU A 262 13.63 -0.76 5.61
N PHE A 263 14.74 -1.45 5.34
CA PHE A 263 14.70 -2.81 4.79
C PHE A 263 14.08 -3.80 5.78
N GLU A 264 14.36 -3.67 7.08
CA GLU A 264 13.68 -4.45 8.11
C GLU A 264 12.18 -4.16 8.17
N LEU A 265 11.76 -2.89 8.02
CA LEU A 265 10.34 -2.51 7.92
C LEU A 265 9.68 -3.13 6.68
N VAL A 266 10.38 -3.15 5.54
CA VAL A 266 9.95 -3.80 4.29
C VAL A 266 9.81 -5.33 4.46
N LYS A 267 10.72 -5.98 5.19
CA LYS A 267 10.65 -7.41 5.53
C LYS A 267 9.48 -7.72 6.47
N LYS A 268 9.29 -6.92 7.54
CA LYS A 268 8.13 -7.03 8.46
C LYS A 268 6.81 -6.93 7.69
N SER A 269 6.78 -6.11 6.65
CA SER A 269 5.62 -5.95 5.76
C SER A 269 5.49 -7.02 4.67
N HIS A 270 6.46 -7.95 4.58
CA HIS A 270 6.57 -8.98 3.55
C HIS A 270 6.60 -8.44 2.11
N LEU A 271 7.11 -7.23 1.91
CA LEU A 271 7.35 -6.63 0.58
C LEU A 271 8.72 -6.97 0.03
N ASP A 272 9.63 -7.47 0.87
CA ASP A 272 10.94 -8.00 0.49
C ASP A 272 10.87 -9.08 -0.59
N LYS A 273 9.73 -9.78 -0.74
CA LYS A 273 9.51 -10.78 -1.79
C LYS A 273 9.08 -10.19 -3.14
N CYS A 274 8.68 -8.92 -3.19
CA CYS A 274 8.26 -8.25 -4.41
C CYS A 274 9.46 -7.83 -5.26
N LYS A 275 9.49 -8.19 -6.56
CA LYS A 275 10.61 -7.91 -7.48
C LYS A 275 11.02 -6.44 -7.46
N ASN A 276 10.07 -5.52 -7.64
CA ASN A 276 10.34 -4.08 -7.70
C ASN A 276 10.92 -3.57 -6.38
N MET A 277 10.38 -4.01 -5.24
CA MET A 277 10.89 -3.64 -3.93
C MET A 277 12.32 -4.15 -3.71
N LYS A 278 12.61 -5.41 -4.08
CA LYS A 278 13.97 -5.98 -3.99
C LYS A 278 14.99 -5.14 -4.74
N VAL A 279 14.66 -4.76 -5.97
CA VAL A 279 15.54 -3.93 -6.81
C VAL A 279 15.78 -2.59 -6.14
N THR A 280 14.70 -1.93 -5.68
CA THR A 280 14.76 -0.63 -5.01
C THR A 280 15.61 -0.66 -3.73
N MET A 281 15.39 -1.62 -2.83
CA MET A 281 16.15 -1.73 -1.56
C MET A 281 17.64 -2.01 -1.82
N LYS A 282 17.93 -2.92 -2.76
CA LYS A 282 19.31 -3.18 -3.17
C LYS A 282 20.02 -1.94 -3.72
N VAL A 283 19.32 -1.10 -4.48
CA VAL A 283 19.91 0.15 -4.99
C VAL A 283 20.13 1.13 -3.85
N LEU A 284 19.15 1.34 -2.98
CA LEU A 284 19.24 2.26 -1.84
C LEU A 284 20.43 1.94 -0.91
N GLY A 285 20.91 0.70 -0.91
CA GLY A 285 22.07 0.26 -0.14
C GLY A 285 21.71 -0.48 1.14
N ALA A 286 20.58 -1.20 1.14
CA ALA A 286 20.11 -2.06 2.22
C ALA A 286 20.06 -3.55 1.81
#